data_AF-A0AAJ4PA47-F1
#
_entry.id   AF-A0AAJ4PA47-F1
#
_cell.length_a   1.000
_cell.length_b   1.000
_cell.length_c   1.000
_cell.angle_alpha   90.00
_cell.angle_beta   90.00
_cell.angle_gamma   90.00
#
_symmetry.space_group_name_H-M   'P 1'
#
loop_
_entity.id
_entity.type
_entity.pdbx_description
1 polymer ?
#
loop_
_entity_poly.entity_id
_entity_poly.type
_entity_poly.pdbx_seq_one_letter_code
_entity_poly.pdbx_strand_id
1 'polypeptide(L)' 'MAKDLDITRQTINAIENHKYNPSLELALKLMQYFDVPIEALFKLEED' A
#
# COMPACT_ATOMS: atom_id res chain seq x y z
N MET A 1 -10.35 6.34 -1.75
CA MET A 1 -9.08 5.63 -1.58
C MET A 1 -7.97 6.15 -2.50
N ALA A 2 -8.04 5.99 -3.84
CA ALA A 2 -6.96 6.45 -4.74
C ALA A 2 -6.68 7.97 -4.67
N LYS A 3 -7.74 8.79 -4.72
CA LYS A 3 -7.63 10.24 -4.59
C LYS A 3 -7.16 10.72 -3.22
N ASP A 4 -7.38 9.93 -2.17
CA ASP A 4 -7.08 10.30 -0.78
C ASP A 4 -5.62 10.00 -0.43
N LEU A 5 -5.01 9.05 -1.15
CA LEU A 5 -3.60 8.66 -1.02
C LEU A 5 -2.70 9.33 -2.09
N ASP A 6 -3.28 10.23 -2.90
CA ASP A 6 -2.63 10.86 -4.05
C ASP A 6 -1.98 9.85 -5.00
N ILE A 7 -2.65 8.70 -5.19
CA ILE A 7 -2.19 7.63 -6.09
C ILE A 7 -3.21 7.41 -7.20
N THR A 8 -2.70 7.00 -8.35
CA THR A 8 -3.55 6.70 -9.50
C THR A 8 -4.33 5.40 -9.27
N ARG A 9 -5.47 5.23 -9.96
CA ARG A 9 -6.18 3.95 -10.02
C ARG A 9 -5.29 2.80 -10.53
N GLN A 10 -4.31 3.10 -11.38
CA GLN A 10 -3.33 2.10 -11.85
C GLN A 10 -2.46 1.59 -10.70
N THR A 11 -2.05 2.47 -9.78
CA THR A 11 -1.27 2.10 -8.59
C THR A 11 -2.05 1.15 -7.68
N ILE A 12 -3.34 1.43 -7.44
CA ILE A 12 -4.21 0.52 -6.66
C ILE A 12 -4.33 -0.84 -7.35
N ASN A 13 -4.64 -0.85 -8.64
CA ASN A 13 -4.77 -2.11 -9.39
C ASN A 13 -3.45 -2.91 -9.40
N ALA A 14 -2.29 -2.25 -9.36
CA ALA A 14 -0.98 -2.91 -9.32
C ALA A 14 -0.71 -3.59 -7.95
N ILE A 15 -1.14 -2.95 -6.85
CA ILE A 15 -1.07 -3.51 -5.49
C ILE A 15 -2.02 -4.71 -5.37
N GLU A 16 -3.27 -4.56 -5.82
CA GLU A 16 -4.30 -5.62 -5.73
C GLU A 16 -3.94 -6.87 -6.54
N ASN A 17 -3.26 -6.70 -7.69
CA ASN A 17 -2.83 -7.82 -8.53
C ASN A 17 -1.52 -8.49 -8.05
N HIS A 18 -1.05 -8.21 -6.83
CA HIS A 18 0.18 -8.77 -6.22
C HIS A 18 1.43 -8.60 -7.09
N LYS A 19 1.40 -7.65 -8.02
CA LYS A 19 2.46 -7.43 -9.01
C LYS A 19 3.38 -6.26 -8.66
N TYR A 20 3.16 -5.63 -7.51
CA TYR A 20 3.86 -4.42 -7.15
C TYR A 20 4.22 -4.43 -5.67
N ASN A 21 5.51 -4.34 -5.40
CA ASN A 21 6.00 -4.02 -4.06
C ASN A 21 5.82 -2.50 -3.89
N PRO A 22 4.88 -2.04 -3.05
CA PRO A 22 4.62 -0.61 -2.93
C PRO A 22 5.86 0.13 -2.41
N SER A 23 6.03 1.39 -2.82
CA SER A 23 7.11 2.21 -2.29
C SER A 23 6.91 2.44 -0.78
N LEU A 24 8.00 2.70 -0.05
CA LEU A 24 7.93 3.04 1.37
C LEU A 24 7.01 4.24 1.63
N GLU A 25 7.01 5.23 0.74
CA GLU A 25 6.13 6.40 0.83
C GLU A 25 4.64 6.00 0.79
N LEU A 26 4.28 5.10 -0.12
CA LEU A 26 2.91 4.60 -0.24
C LEU A 26 2.52 3.77 0.99
N ALA A 27 3.44 2.94 1.51
CA ALA A 27 3.23 2.20 2.74
C ALA A 27 2.94 3.13 3.93
N LEU A 28 3.71 4.21 4.08
CA LEU A 28 3.52 5.22 5.12
C LEU A 28 2.18 5.97 4.96
N LYS A 29 1.79 6.33 3.73
CA LYS A 29 0.48 6.95 3.46
C LYS A 29 -0.67 6.01 3.83
N LEU A 30 -0.54 4.72 3.52
CA LEU A 30 -1.53 3.71 3.88
C LEU A 30 -1.65 3.53 5.39
N MET A 31 -0.53 3.49 6.12
CA MET A 31 -0.53 3.45 7.59
C MET A 31 -1.29 4.63 8.19
N GLN A 32 -1.03 5.85 7.71
CA GLN A 32 -1.73 7.05 8.19
C GLN A 32 -3.22 7.04 7.82
N TYR A 33 -3.55 6.59 6.60
CA TYR A 33 -4.93 6.58 6.13
C TYR A 33 -5.81 5.57 6.86
N PHE A 34 -5.25 4.39 7.18
CA PHE A 34 -5.97 3.34 7.87
C PHE A 34 -5.83 3.39 9.40
N ASP A 35 -4.93 4.23 9.92
CA ASP A 35 -4.59 4.33 11.34
C ASP A 35 -4.20 2.97 11.94
N VAL A 36 -3.37 2.22 11.20
CA VAL A 36 -2.89 0.89 11.59
C VAL A 36 -1.37 0.79 11.46
N PRO A 37 -0.73 -0.08 12.25
CA PRO A 37 0.70 -0.33 12.16
C PRO A 37 1.09 -1.03 10.84
N ILE A 38 2.36 -0.92 10.44
CA ILE A 38 2.87 -1.41 9.15
C ILE A 38 2.67 -2.92 8.99
N GLU A 39 2.79 -3.66 10.08
CA GLU A 39 2.65 -5.11 10.17
C GLU A 39 1.22 -5.59 9.91
N ALA A 40 0.23 -4.70 10.06
CA ALA A 40 -1.16 -5.00 9.72
C ALA A 40 -1.44 -4.85 8.22
N LEU A 41 -0.59 -4.11 7.50
CA LEU A 41 -0.72 -3.83 6.07
C LEU A 41 0.21 -4.68 5.21
N PHE A 42 1.39 -5.00 5.72
CA PHE A 42 2.45 -5.69 4.98
C PHE A 42 3.00 -6.85 5.78
N LYS A 43 3.23 -7.96 5.08
CA LYS A 43 3.94 -9.12 5.60
C LYS A 43 5.10 -9.41 4.66
N LEU A 44 6.29 -9.59 5.20
CA LEU A 44 7.41 -10.14 4.43
C LEU A 44 7.07 -11.61 4.17
N GLU A 45 6.90 -12.01 2.91
CA GLU A 45 6.91 -13.44 2.58
C GLU A 45 8.34 -13.95 2.80
N GLU A 46 8.49 -14.89 3.73
CA GLU A 46 9.72 -15.68 3.85
C GLU A 46 9.59 -16.85 2.87
N ASP A 47 10.56 -17.00 1.95
CA ASP A 47 10.67 -18.15 1.04
C ASP A 47 10.78 -19.48 1.80
#